data_AF-A0A7S2EYL2-F1
#
_entry.id   AF-A0A7S2EYL2-F1
#
_cell.length_a   1.000
_cell.length_b   1.000
_cell.length_c   1.000
_cell.angle_alpha   90.00
_cell.angle_beta   90.00
_cell.angle_gamma   90.00
#
_symmetry.space_group_name_H-M   'P 1'
#
loop_
_entity.id
_entity.type
_entity.pdbx_description
1 polymer ?
#
loop_
_entity_poly.entity_id
_entity_poly.type
_entity_poly.pdbx_seq_one_letter_code
_entity_poly.pdbx_strand_id
1 'polypeptide(L)'
;PNFPMAMYLGQIMSEINWFQPDLVACASKGGVYIVALWQMGYWRGPTVLINAHPSCKRLPEDVPVVLAHGANDEVYPTNRADLERLIGTGTPNLCFLYYTANSGQVSPGVMTRGGDMHNMESLLHHDTLPRLIDAALSPDGPEVHMVRTWRERLREDRLKAERWLGYRPERLRERWQSRGRLGRDEQLIFEVPRNSEEFRCIETVFRASPR
;
A
#
# COMPACT_ATOMS: atom_id res chain seq x y z
N PRO A 1 16.11 -23.82 -0.56
CA PRO A 1 15.68 -25.23 -0.71
C PRO A 1 16.09 -26.08 0.50
N ASN A 2 15.15 -26.85 1.05
CA ASN A 2 15.24 -27.69 2.26
C ASN A 2 15.47 -26.96 3.58
N PHE A 3 14.65 -25.94 3.87
CA PHE A 3 14.48 -25.51 5.25
C PHE A 3 13.58 -26.54 5.96
N PRO A 4 14.03 -27.19 7.06
CA PRO A 4 13.25 -28.22 7.73
C PRO A 4 12.10 -27.58 8.51
N MET A 5 11.07 -27.10 7.82
CA MET A 5 9.99 -26.34 8.45
C MET A 5 9.19 -27.17 9.46
N ALA A 6 8.97 -28.44 9.15
CA ALA A 6 8.11 -29.33 9.94
C ALA A 6 8.55 -29.40 11.41
N MET A 7 9.85 -29.30 11.70
CA MET A 7 10.35 -29.36 13.08
C MET A 7 10.02 -28.11 13.91
N TYR A 8 9.81 -26.96 13.27
CA TYR A 8 9.56 -25.68 13.96
C TYR A 8 8.07 -25.32 14.01
N LEU A 9 7.22 -25.89 13.15
CA LEU A 9 5.78 -25.58 13.15
C LEU A 9 5.10 -25.91 14.48
N GLY A 10 5.48 -27.03 15.13
CA GLY A 10 4.94 -27.37 16.45
C GLY A 10 5.34 -26.37 17.54
N GLN A 11 6.56 -25.83 17.46
CA GLN A 11 7.03 -24.79 18.38
C GLN A 11 6.28 -23.48 18.16
N ILE A 12 6.19 -23.03 16.90
CA ILE A 12 5.45 -21.80 16.55
C ILE A 12 3.98 -21.91 16.97
N MET A 13 3.33 -23.05 16.75
CA MET A 13 1.97 -23.29 17.22
C MET A 13 1.86 -23.21 18.74
N SER A 14 2.82 -23.79 19.46
CA SER A 14 2.85 -23.73 20.93
C SER A 14 2.97 -22.29 21.42
N GLU A 15 3.83 -21.49 20.79
CA GLU A 15 3.99 -20.06 21.08
C GLU A 15 2.73 -19.25 20.75
N ILE A 16 2.08 -19.49 19.60
CA ILE A 16 0.80 -18.86 19.25
C ILE A 16 -0.27 -19.19 20.30
N ASN A 17 -0.36 -20.46 20.71
CA ASN A 17 -1.34 -20.88 21.71
C ASN A 17 -1.06 -20.32 23.10
N TRP A 18 0.21 -20.14 23.45
CA TRP A 18 0.61 -19.57 24.74
C TRP A 18 0.41 -18.05 24.78
N PHE A 19 0.88 -17.33 23.74
CA PHE A 19 0.83 -15.87 23.68
C PHE A 19 -0.55 -15.34 23.29
N GLN A 20 -1.35 -16.11 22.54
CA GLN A 20 -2.64 -15.70 21.99
C GLN A 20 -2.58 -14.37 21.24
N PRO A 21 -1.73 -14.26 20.19
CA PRO A 21 -1.60 -13.02 19.45
C PRO A 21 -2.90 -12.65 18.73
N ASP A 22 -3.22 -11.35 18.67
CA ASP A 22 -4.28 -10.83 17.80
C ASP A 22 -3.87 -10.86 16.32
N LEU A 23 -2.57 -10.85 16.04
CA LEU A 23 -2.01 -10.84 14.69
C LEU A 23 -0.67 -11.57 14.63
N VAL A 24 -0.43 -12.28 13.54
CA VAL A 24 0.90 -12.81 13.19
C VAL A 24 1.51 -11.96 12.07
N ALA A 25 2.68 -11.39 12.35
CA ALA A 25 3.50 -10.74 11.33
C ALA A 25 4.62 -11.69 10.90
N CYS A 26 4.89 -11.77 9.62
CA CYS A 26 5.98 -12.57 9.09
C CYS A 26 6.70 -11.85 7.95
N ALA A 27 8.01 -12.00 7.90
CA ALA A 27 8.86 -11.36 6.91
C ALA A 27 9.72 -12.38 6.18
N SER A 28 9.87 -12.21 4.87
CA SER A 28 10.79 -12.99 4.05
C SER A 28 10.57 -14.51 4.20
N LYS A 29 11.58 -15.27 4.66
CA LYS A 29 11.49 -16.71 4.95
C LYS A 29 10.38 -17.06 5.95
N GLY A 30 9.95 -16.12 6.79
CA GLY A 30 8.76 -16.26 7.64
C GLY A 30 7.49 -16.63 6.86
N GLY A 31 7.40 -16.18 5.60
CA GLY A 31 6.30 -16.46 4.70
C GLY A 31 6.10 -17.95 4.40
N VAL A 32 7.14 -18.78 4.50
CA VAL A 32 6.96 -20.24 4.31
C VAL A 32 6.20 -20.84 5.50
N TYR A 33 6.49 -20.38 6.72
CA TYR A 33 5.82 -20.86 7.92
C TYR A 33 4.37 -20.45 7.99
N ILE A 34 4.05 -19.19 7.68
CA ILE A 34 2.66 -18.74 7.74
C ILE A 34 1.77 -19.50 6.76
N VAL A 35 2.30 -19.82 5.56
CA VAL A 35 1.60 -20.66 4.58
C VAL A 35 1.32 -22.05 5.14
N ALA A 36 2.29 -22.66 5.82
CA ALA A 36 2.08 -23.95 6.45
C ALA A 36 1.09 -23.87 7.63
N LEU A 37 1.15 -22.82 8.46
CA LEU A 37 0.20 -22.59 9.55
C LEU A 37 -1.24 -22.45 9.02
N TRP A 38 -1.45 -21.73 7.92
CA TRP A 38 -2.76 -21.62 7.27
C TRP A 38 -3.24 -22.96 6.71
N GLN A 39 -2.37 -23.71 6.02
CA GLN A 39 -2.69 -25.01 5.44
C GLN A 39 -3.05 -26.06 6.49
N MET A 40 -2.35 -26.03 7.64
CA MET A 40 -2.62 -26.93 8.77
C MET A 40 -3.78 -26.44 9.66
N GLY A 41 -4.30 -25.24 9.43
CA GLY A 41 -5.35 -24.63 10.25
C GLY A 41 -4.88 -24.20 11.64
N TYR A 42 -3.56 -24.10 11.87
CA TYR A 42 -2.98 -23.66 13.15
C TYR A 42 -3.08 -22.15 13.35
N TRP A 43 -3.31 -21.39 12.27
CA TRP A 43 -3.56 -19.97 12.34
C TRP A 43 -4.67 -19.59 11.36
N ARG A 44 -5.63 -18.79 11.85
CA ARG A 44 -6.77 -18.24 11.08
C ARG A 44 -7.02 -16.77 11.45
N GLY A 45 -6.08 -16.12 12.12
CA GLY A 45 -6.21 -14.72 12.51
C GLY A 45 -5.54 -13.76 11.52
N PRO A 46 -5.68 -12.45 11.75
CA PRO A 46 -5.04 -11.39 10.97
C PRO A 46 -3.54 -11.64 10.69
N THR A 47 -3.08 -11.25 9.51
CA THR A 47 -1.67 -11.43 9.14
C THR A 47 -1.09 -10.24 8.40
N VAL A 48 0.12 -9.84 8.78
CA VAL A 48 0.98 -8.98 7.96
C VAL A 48 2.08 -9.83 7.34
N LEU A 49 2.16 -9.83 6.01
CA LEU A 49 3.18 -10.51 5.22
C LEU A 49 4.12 -9.45 4.61
N ILE A 50 5.40 -9.49 4.97
CA ILE A 50 6.43 -8.59 4.43
C ILE A 50 7.31 -9.40 3.48
N ASN A 51 7.33 -9.00 2.21
CA ASN A 51 7.96 -9.69 1.09
C ASN A 51 7.45 -11.13 0.95
N ALA A 52 6.34 -11.31 0.23
CA ALA A 52 5.71 -12.60 0.03
C ALA A 52 6.71 -13.63 -0.50
N HIS A 53 6.92 -14.69 0.27
CA HIS A 53 7.77 -15.79 -0.15
C HIS A 53 7.17 -16.47 -1.41
N PRO A 54 7.97 -16.90 -2.40
CA PRO A 54 7.48 -17.51 -3.63
C PRO A 54 6.59 -18.76 -3.46
N SER A 55 6.61 -19.41 -2.29
CA SER A 55 5.72 -20.53 -1.96
C SER A 55 4.30 -20.10 -1.61
N CYS A 56 4.08 -18.83 -1.27
CA CYS A 56 2.75 -18.28 -1.03
C CYS A 56 2.03 -18.11 -2.38
N LYS A 57 1.23 -19.10 -2.75
CA LYS A 57 0.46 -19.11 -4.01
C LYS A 57 -1.00 -18.72 -3.82
N ARG A 58 -1.48 -18.72 -2.58
CA ARG A 58 -2.87 -18.43 -2.23
C ARG A 58 -2.94 -17.88 -0.81
N LEU A 59 -3.81 -16.90 -0.60
CA LEU A 59 -4.14 -16.37 0.71
C LEU A 59 -5.27 -17.20 1.36
N PRO A 60 -5.31 -17.29 2.70
CA PRO A 60 -6.41 -17.96 3.41
C PRO A 60 -7.76 -17.28 3.14
N GLU A 61 -8.83 -18.08 3.12
CA GLU A 61 -10.21 -17.58 3.09
C GLU A 61 -10.61 -17.09 4.49
N ASP A 62 -11.42 -16.03 4.52
CA ASP A 62 -12.02 -15.39 5.69
C ASP A 62 -11.03 -14.85 6.73
N VAL A 63 -9.82 -14.50 6.27
CA VAL A 63 -8.75 -13.98 7.11
C VAL A 63 -8.25 -12.63 6.59
N PRO A 64 -8.11 -11.60 7.46
CA PRO A 64 -7.47 -10.36 7.08
C PRO A 64 -5.98 -10.54 6.77
N VAL A 65 -5.54 -10.13 5.58
CA VAL A 65 -4.13 -10.20 5.17
C VAL A 65 -3.67 -8.88 4.56
N VAL A 66 -2.62 -8.31 5.13
CA VAL A 66 -1.89 -7.18 4.54
C VAL A 66 -0.57 -7.68 3.99
N LEU A 67 -0.32 -7.43 2.70
CA LEU A 67 0.95 -7.75 2.04
C LEU A 67 1.73 -6.47 1.76
N ALA A 68 2.91 -6.34 2.34
CA ALA A 68 3.89 -5.32 1.99
C ALA A 68 4.97 -5.92 1.09
N HIS A 69 5.27 -5.30 -0.06
CA HIS A 69 6.32 -5.77 -0.97
C HIS A 69 7.03 -4.62 -1.70
N GLY A 70 8.36 -4.68 -1.76
CA GLY A 70 9.19 -3.72 -2.48
C GLY A 70 9.30 -4.01 -3.98
N ALA A 71 9.19 -2.99 -4.84
CA ALA A 71 9.31 -3.18 -6.29
C ALA A 71 10.70 -3.65 -6.75
N ASN A 72 11.73 -3.38 -5.94
CA ASN A 72 13.12 -3.72 -6.22
C ASN A 72 13.61 -4.85 -5.31
N ASP A 73 12.72 -5.68 -4.77
CA ASP A 73 13.09 -6.86 -3.99
C ASP A 73 13.98 -7.79 -4.81
N GLU A 74 15.24 -7.86 -4.40
CA GLU A 74 16.31 -8.63 -5.03
C GLU A 74 16.34 -10.11 -4.57
N VAL A 75 15.64 -10.46 -3.49
CA VAL A 75 15.62 -11.80 -2.90
C VAL A 75 14.40 -12.58 -3.37
N TYR A 76 13.23 -11.95 -3.40
CA TYR A 76 11.99 -12.47 -3.97
C TYR A 76 11.46 -11.55 -5.08
N PRO A 77 12.13 -11.51 -6.24
CA PRO A 77 11.71 -10.68 -7.35
C PRO A 77 10.31 -11.07 -7.82
N THR A 78 9.40 -10.11 -7.80
CA THR A 78 8.04 -10.29 -8.27
C THR A 78 7.49 -8.99 -8.80
N ASN A 79 6.71 -9.07 -9.88
CA ASN A 79 6.09 -7.88 -10.45
C ASN A 79 4.77 -7.58 -9.71
N ARG A 80 4.31 -6.33 -9.83
CA ARG A 80 3.06 -5.89 -9.18
C ARG A 80 1.84 -6.73 -9.60
N ALA A 81 1.73 -7.11 -10.87
CA ALA A 81 0.58 -7.86 -11.37
C ALA A 81 0.48 -9.26 -10.74
N ASP A 82 1.61 -9.91 -10.47
CA ASP A 82 1.67 -11.20 -9.80
C ASP A 82 1.24 -11.09 -8.33
N LEU A 83 1.64 -10.01 -7.64
CA LEU A 83 1.20 -9.70 -6.28
C LEU A 83 -0.30 -9.38 -6.21
N GLU A 84 -0.82 -8.62 -7.17
CA GLU A 84 -2.26 -8.34 -7.29
C GLU A 84 -3.06 -9.63 -7.54
N ARG A 85 -2.53 -10.56 -8.36
CA ARG A 85 -3.12 -11.89 -8.52
C ARG A 85 -3.11 -12.68 -7.22
N LEU A 86 -2.03 -12.65 -6.44
CA LEU A 86 -1.97 -13.31 -5.13
C LEU A 86 -3.02 -12.73 -4.18
N ILE A 87 -3.13 -11.40 -4.11
CA ILE A 87 -4.13 -10.71 -3.30
C ILE A 87 -5.55 -11.08 -3.71
N GLY A 88 -5.80 -11.18 -5.02
CA GLY A 88 -7.08 -11.61 -5.56
C GLY A 88 -7.48 -13.05 -5.24
N THR A 89 -6.57 -13.86 -4.66
CA THR A 89 -6.92 -15.21 -4.19
C THR A 89 -7.52 -15.26 -2.79
N GLY A 90 -7.40 -14.19 -2.02
CA GLY A 90 -7.97 -14.07 -0.68
C GLY A 90 -9.42 -13.56 -0.69
N THR A 91 -9.99 -13.36 0.50
CA THR A 91 -11.37 -12.86 0.62
C THR A 91 -11.45 -11.38 0.24
N PRO A 92 -12.41 -10.98 -0.62
CA PRO A 92 -12.63 -9.58 -0.98
C PRO A 92 -12.80 -8.68 0.26
N ASN A 93 -12.23 -7.47 0.20
CA ASN A 93 -12.18 -6.49 1.30
C ASN A 93 -11.43 -6.92 2.56
N LEU A 94 -10.89 -8.15 2.63
CA LEU A 94 -10.03 -8.61 3.72
C LEU A 94 -8.55 -8.64 3.35
N CYS A 95 -8.19 -8.34 2.09
CA CYS A 95 -6.80 -8.34 1.64
C CYS A 95 -6.38 -6.97 1.13
N PHE A 96 -5.15 -6.54 1.45
CA PHE A 96 -4.60 -5.27 1.00
C PHE A 96 -3.13 -5.37 0.59
N LEU A 97 -2.78 -4.71 -0.51
CA LEU A 97 -1.42 -4.65 -1.03
C LEU A 97 -0.79 -3.27 -0.78
N TYR A 98 0.23 -3.24 0.06
CA TYR A 98 1.16 -2.12 0.17
C TYR A 98 2.39 -2.36 -0.71
N TYR A 99 2.37 -1.80 -1.92
CA TYR A 99 3.46 -1.96 -2.89
C TYR A 99 4.27 -0.67 -3.05
N THR A 100 5.57 -0.73 -2.77
CA THR A 100 6.44 0.45 -2.91
C THR A 100 7.07 0.47 -4.31
N ALA A 101 6.39 1.15 -5.23
CA ALA A 101 6.78 1.25 -6.64
C ALA A 101 7.86 2.29 -6.91
N ASN A 102 8.72 1.98 -7.90
CA ASN A 102 9.51 2.97 -8.62
C ASN A 102 8.61 4.08 -9.19
N SER A 103 9.07 5.32 -9.15
CA SER A 103 8.46 6.41 -9.90
C SER A 103 8.62 6.15 -11.41
N GLY A 104 7.79 6.80 -12.22
CA GLY A 104 8.10 6.96 -13.64
C GLY A 104 9.46 7.65 -13.84
N GLN A 105 10.03 7.47 -15.04
CA GLN A 105 11.24 8.19 -15.42
C GLN A 105 10.88 9.65 -15.76
N VAL A 106 11.56 10.60 -15.13
CA VAL A 106 11.43 12.03 -15.45
C VAL A 106 12.40 12.44 -16.54
N SER A 107 13.52 11.73 -16.64
CA SER A 107 14.51 11.82 -17.71
C SER A 107 15.15 10.44 -17.90
N PRO A 108 15.80 10.16 -19.04
CA PRO A 108 16.44 8.87 -19.25
C PRO A 108 17.39 8.51 -18.10
N GLY A 109 17.11 7.40 -17.41
CA GLY A 109 17.89 6.94 -16.26
C GLY A 109 17.62 7.64 -14.92
N VAL A 110 16.74 8.65 -14.87
CA VAL A 110 16.42 9.40 -13.65
C VAL A 110 15.02 9.06 -13.15
N MET A 111 14.98 8.40 -12.00
CA MET A 111 13.75 8.17 -11.21
C MET A 111 13.76 9.12 -10.01
N THR A 112 12.61 9.73 -9.72
CA THR A 112 12.46 10.59 -8.53
C THR A 112 12.23 9.78 -7.25
N ARG A 113 11.79 8.52 -7.36
CA ARG A 113 11.66 7.60 -6.24
C ARG A 113 11.99 6.18 -6.68
N GLY A 114 12.89 5.51 -5.97
CA GLY A 114 13.04 4.06 -6.05
C GLY A 114 12.00 3.37 -5.17
N GLY A 115 11.42 2.27 -5.64
CA GLY A 115 10.69 1.34 -4.79
C GLY A 115 11.63 0.66 -3.81
N ASP A 116 11.08 0.09 -2.72
CA ASP A 116 11.94 -0.57 -1.74
C ASP A 116 12.60 -1.83 -2.33
N MET A 117 13.74 -2.18 -1.75
CA MET A 117 14.42 -3.45 -1.89
C MET A 117 13.82 -4.51 -0.95
N HIS A 118 14.46 -5.67 -0.80
CA HIS A 118 14.00 -6.70 0.14
C HIS A 118 13.93 -6.17 1.58
N ASN A 119 14.87 -5.33 2.00
CA ASN A 119 14.72 -4.59 3.25
C ASN A 119 13.84 -3.36 2.99
N MET A 120 12.55 -3.47 3.33
CA MET A 120 11.57 -2.42 3.06
C MET A 120 11.74 -1.20 3.97
N GLU A 121 12.55 -0.24 3.53
CA GLU A 121 12.81 0.99 4.29
C GLU A 121 11.53 1.80 4.56
N SER A 122 10.61 1.85 3.61
CA SER A 122 9.35 2.59 3.76
C SER A 122 8.51 2.14 4.96
N LEU A 123 8.67 0.90 5.43
CA LEU A 123 7.98 0.39 6.62
C LEU A 123 8.43 1.04 7.93
N LEU A 124 9.66 1.57 7.97
CA LEU A 124 10.27 2.19 9.15
C LEU A 124 9.93 3.67 9.29
N HIS A 125 9.39 4.29 8.24
CA HIS A 125 9.09 5.70 8.19
C HIS A 125 7.58 5.96 8.35
N HIS A 126 7.25 7.10 8.94
CA HIS A 126 5.88 7.61 9.01
C HIS A 126 4.84 6.65 9.62
N ASP A 127 5.26 5.81 10.57
CA ASP A 127 4.42 4.79 11.22
C ASP A 127 3.76 3.84 10.22
N THR A 128 4.41 3.58 9.09
CA THR A 128 3.83 2.76 8.02
C THR A 128 3.56 1.34 8.51
N LEU A 129 4.53 0.65 9.12
CA LEU A 129 4.33 -0.71 9.63
C LEU A 129 3.23 -0.80 10.71
N PRO A 130 3.24 0.02 11.78
CA PRO A 130 2.14 0.06 12.75
C PRO A 130 0.77 0.21 12.09
N ARG A 131 0.66 1.09 11.10
CA ARG A 131 -0.61 1.32 10.40
C ARG A 131 -1.04 0.14 9.53
N LEU A 132 -0.11 -0.59 8.93
CA LEU A 132 -0.42 -1.83 8.22
C LEU A 132 -0.89 -2.94 9.18
N ILE A 133 -0.35 -2.98 10.40
CA ILE A 133 -0.82 -3.87 11.47
C ILE A 133 -2.25 -3.47 11.88
N ASP A 134 -2.50 -2.20 12.14
CA ASP A 134 -3.83 -1.68 12.48
C ASP A 134 -4.86 -1.95 11.38
N ALA A 135 -4.44 -1.86 10.12
CA ALA A 135 -5.28 -2.21 8.98
C ALA A 135 -5.67 -3.69 8.99
N ALA A 136 -4.73 -4.59 9.25
CA ALA A 136 -5.01 -6.03 9.35
C ALA A 136 -5.92 -6.36 10.54
N LEU A 137 -5.80 -5.64 11.66
CA LEU A 137 -6.65 -5.80 12.85
C LEU A 137 -8.02 -5.11 12.74
N SER A 138 -8.22 -4.28 11.72
CA SER A 138 -9.43 -3.45 11.61
C SER A 138 -10.67 -4.29 11.31
N PRO A 139 -11.79 -4.08 12.03
CA PRO A 139 -13.04 -4.80 11.80
C PRO A 139 -13.67 -4.46 10.43
N ASP A 140 -13.39 -3.27 9.91
CA ASP A 140 -13.88 -2.82 8.59
C ASP A 140 -13.06 -3.43 7.42
N GLY A 141 -12.00 -4.18 7.73
CA GLY A 141 -11.04 -4.71 6.78
C GLY A 141 -9.89 -3.74 6.44
N PRO A 142 -8.78 -4.26 5.88
CA PRO A 142 -7.56 -3.46 5.73
C PRO A 142 -7.67 -2.33 4.72
N GLU A 143 -8.37 -2.55 3.60
CA GLU A 143 -8.55 -1.54 2.56
C GLU A 143 -9.35 -0.33 3.07
N VAL A 144 -10.50 -0.59 3.71
CA VAL A 144 -11.36 0.46 4.28
C VAL A 144 -10.62 1.22 5.37
N HIS A 145 -9.87 0.53 6.24
CA HIS A 145 -9.03 1.16 7.25
C HIS A 145 -8.04 2.14 6.63
N MET A 146 -7.31 1.70 5.60
CA MET A 146 -6.29 2.54 4.94
C MET A 146 -6.92 3.76 4.27
N VAL A 147 -8.05 3.60 3.60
CA VAL A 147 -8.82 4.69 2.97
C VAL A 147 -9.47 5.62 4.00
N ARG A 148 -9.70 5.18 5.23
CA ARG A 148 -10.17 6.09 6.29
C ARG A 148 -9.01 6.91 6.84
N THR A 149 -7.95 6.23 7.26
CA THR A 149 -6.84 6.84 8.02
C THR A 149 -5.88 7.67 7.17
N TRP A 150 -5.87 7.52 5.83
CA TRP A 150 -4.98 8.31 4.97
C TRP A 150 -5.25 9.82 5.05
N ARG A 151 -6.52 10.23 5.25
CA ARG A 151 -6.95 11.62 5.33
C ARG A 151 -6.46 12.28 6.60
N GLU A 152 -6.39 11.52 7.68
CA GLU A 152 -5.91 11.98 8.98
C GLU A 152 -4.42 12.32 8.95
N ARG A 153 -3.67 11.69 8.02
CA ARG A 153 -2.24 11.97 7.77
C ARG A 153 -2.01 13.16 6.83
N LEU A 154 -3.04 13.77 6.25
CA LEU A 154 -2.84 14.93 5.37
C LEU A 154 -2.68 16.22 6.19
N ARG A 155 -1.64 17.00 5.90
CA ARG A 155 -1.44 18.32 6.51
C ARG A 155 -2.60 19.27 6.16
N GLU A 156 -2.87 20.22 7.06
CA GLU A 156 -4.03 21.12 6.92
C GLU A 156 -3.95 22.01 5.67
N ASP A 157 -2.75 22.39 5.24
CA ASP A 157 -2.49 23.12 4.00
C ASP A 157 -2.89 22.30 2.77
N ARG A 158 -2.54 21.00 2.72
CA ARG A 158 -2.99 20.08 1.68
C ARG A 158 -4.51 19.92 1.69
N LEU A 159 -5.12 19.72 2.86
CA LEU A 159 -6.58 19.61 2.97
C LEU A 159 -7.29 20.88 2.48
N LYS A 160 -6.74 22.07 2.75
CA LYS A 160 -7.24 23.33 2.21
C LYS A 160 -7.08 23.41 0.70
N ALA A 161 -5.92 23.02 0.16
CA ALA A 161 -5.67 23.01 -1.27
C ALA A 161 -6.59 22.03 -2.03
N GLU A 162 -6.79 20.81 -1.52
CA GLU A 162 -7.72 19.83 -2.10
C GLU A 162 -9.18 20.33 -2.05
N ARG A 163 -9.61 20.93 -0.93
CA ARG A 163 -10.95 21.54 -0.83
C ARG A 163 -11.14 22.68 -1.83
N TRP A 164 -10.11 23.49 -2.03
CA TRP A 164 -10.12 24.60 -2.99
C TRP A 164 -10.22 24.08 -4.42
N LEU A 165 -9.38 23.12 -4.81
CA LEU A 165 -9.39 22.50 -6.14
C LEU A 165 -10.70 21.74 -6.42
N GLY A 166 -11.29 21.16 -5.38
CA GLY A 166 -12.48 20.32 -5.46
C GLY A 166 -12.13 18.86 -5.72
N TYR A 167 -13.06 17.98 -5.33
CA TYR A 167 -12.89 16.52 -5.42
C TYR A 167 -13.48 15.92 -6.71
N ARG A 168 -13.90 16.76 -7.64
CA ARG A 168 -14.62 16.37 -8.85
C ARG A 168 -13.88 16.90 -10.07
N PRO A 169 -13.64 16.07 -11.11
CA PRO A 169 -13.02 16.51 -12.35
C PRO A 169 -13.71 17.73 -12.95
N GLU A 170 -15.03 17.84 -12.82
CA GLU A 170 -15.82 18.96 -13.34
C GLU A 170 -15.42 20.29 -12.69
N ARG A 171 -15.14 20.31 -11.38
CA ARG A 171 -14.69 21.52 -10.66
C ARG A 171 -13.28 21.95 -11.04
N LEU A 172 -12.40 20.99 -11.34
CA LEU A 172 -11.08 21.29 -11.89
C LEU A 172 -11.20 21.90 -13.28
N ARG A 173 -12.10 21.37 -14.13
CA ARG A 173 -12.35 21.90 -15.48
C ARG A 173 -12.91 23.32 -15.48
N GLU A 174 -13.71 23.72 -14.50
CA GLU A 174 -14.17 25.12 -14.36
C GLU A 174 -13.00 26.11 -14.25
N ARG A 175 -11.83 25.65 -13.78
CA ARG A 175 -10.62 26.46 -13.63
C ARG A 175 -9.74 26.42 -14.88
N TRP A 176 -9.84 25.35 -15.69
CA TRP A 176 -9.14 25.15 -16.97
C TRP A 176 -9.83 25.83 -18.15
N GLN A 177 -10.46 26.99 -17.94
CA GLN A 177 -11.13 27.72 -19.02
C GLN A 177 -10.14 28.63 -19.76
N SER A 178 -10.23 28.68 -21.09
CA SER A 178 -9.50 29.65 -21.89
C SER A 178 -9.80 31.08 -21.42
N ARG A 179 -8.81 31.98 -21.48
CA ARG A 179 -9.06 33.41 -21.29
C ARG A 179 -10.12 33.87 -22.28
N GLY A 180 -11.30 34.23 -21.78
CA GLY A 180 -12.43 34.68 -22.60
C GLY A 180 -13.43 33.60 -23.02
N ARG A 181 -13.32 32.35 -22.52
CA ARG A 181 -14.30 31.26 -22.78
C ARG A 181 -14.60 31.05 -24.26
N LEU A 182 -13.56 30.85 -25.07
CA LEU A 182 -13.66 30.76 -26.54
C LEU A 182 -14.28 29.45 -27.06
N GLY A 183 -14.95 28.67 -26.18
CA GLY A 183 -15.79 27.54 -26.59
C GLY A 183 -15.07 26.24 -26.96
N ARG A 184 -13.80 26.07 -26.57
CA ARG A 184 -13.02 24.81 -26.77
C ARG A 184 -12.42 24.23 -25.49
N ASP A 185 -12.93 24.66 -24.34
CA ASP A 185 -12.34 24.36 -23.03
C ASP A 185 -12.40 22.86 -22.67
N GLU A 186 -13.28 22.08 -23.31
CA GLU A 186 -13.38 20.63 -23.12
C GLU A 186 -12.35 19.81 -23.91
N GLN A 187 -11.69 20.41 -24.91
CA GLN A 187 -10.82 19.71 -25.86
C GLN A 187 -9.35 20.08 -25.72
N LEU A 188 -9.02 21.07 -24.87
CA LEU A 188 -7.68 21.63 -24.75
C LEU A 188 -7.22 21.60 -23.29
N ILE A 189 -5.98 21.15 -23.07
CA ILE A 189 -5.29 21.28 -21.79
C ILE A 189 -4.54 22.61 -21.82
N PHE A 190 -4.84 23.50 -20.88
CA PHE A 190 -4.17 24.79 -20.77
C PHE A 190 -3.04 24.72 -19.75
N GLU A 191 -1.96 25.46 -20.00
CA GLU A 191 -0.89 25.61 -19.03
C GLU A 191 -1.40 26.44 -17.84
N VAL A 192 -1.25 25.91 -16.63
CA VAL A 192 -1.60 26.61 -15.39
C VAL A 192 -0.49 27.63 -15.09
N PRO A 193 -0.77 28.96 -15.05
CA PRO A 193 0.26 29.96 -14.82
C PRO A 193 0.95 29.76 -13.46
N ARG A 194 2.28 29.75 -13.44
CA ARG A 194 3.08 29.48 -12.23
C ARG A 194 2.81 30.44 -11.05
N ASN A 195 2.35 31.65 -11.35
CA ASN A 195 2.01 32.67 -10.37
C ASN A 195 0.54 32.64 -9.92
N SER A 196 -0.28 31.72 -10.45
CA SER A 196 -1.69 31.60 -10.10
C SER A 196 -1.91 30.95 -8.74
N GLU A 197 -3.09 31.16 -8.14
CA GLU A 197 -3.52 30.43 -6.95
C GLU A 197 -3.71 28.94 -7.24
N GLU A 198 -4.20 28.59 -8.43
CA GLU A 198 -4.36 27.20 -8.86
C GLU A 198 -3.02 26.45 -8.85
N PHE A 199 -1.98 27.05 -9.43
CA PHE A 199 -0.65 26.45 -9.42
C PHE A 199 -0.14 26.21 -8.00
N ARG A 200 -0.32 27.19 -7.10
CA ARG A 200 0.07 27.06 -5.68
C ARG A 200 -0.70 25.95 -4.97
N CYS A 201 -2.01 25.82 -5.21
CA CYS A 201 -2.81 24.74 -4.64
C CYS A 201 -2.37 23.37 -5.17
N ILE A 202 -2.17 23.23 -6.49
CA ILE A 202 -1.66 22.00 -7.11
C ILE A 202 -0.29 21.64 -6.52
N GLU A 203 0.64 22.60 -6.49
CA GLU A 203 1.97 22.40 -5.91
C GLU A 203 1.89 21.97 -4.45
N THR A 204 1.00 22.57 -3.65
CA THR A 204 0.78 22.19 -2.25
C THR A 204 0.29 20.76 -2.12
N VAL A 205 -0.67 20.31 -2.94
CA VAL A 205 -1.18 18.93 -2.90
C VAL A 205 -0.07 17.90 -3.16
N PHE A 206 0.81 18.18 -4.12
CA PHE A 206 1.89 17.25 -4.49
C PHE A 206 3.13 17.35 -3.61
N ARG A 207 3.41 18.51 -2.99
CA ARG A 207 4.61 18.73 -2.17
C ARG A 207 4.39 18.62 -0.67
N ALA A 208 3.16 18.73 -0.19
CA ALA A 208 2.89 18.61 1.24
C ALA A 208 3.24 17.18 1.71
N SER A 209 4.25 17.09 2.57
CA SER A 209 4.57 15.87 3.28
C SER A 209 3.39 15.41 4.15
N PRO A 210 3.27 14.10 4.42
CA PRO A 210 2.38 13.60 5.46
C PRO A 210 2.66 14.28 6.81
N ARG A 211 1.64 14.33 7.68
CA ARG A 211 1.81 14.66 9.10
C ARG A 211 2.73 13.66 9.77
#